data_AF-A0A1B0BTR3-F1
#
_entry.id   AF-A0A1B0BTR3-F1
#
_cell.length_a   1.000
_cell.length_b   1.000
_cell.length_c   1.000
_cell.angle_alpha   90.00
_cell.angle_beta   90.00
_cell.angle_gamma   90.00
#
_symmetry.space_group_name_H-M   'P 1'
#
loop_
_entity.id
_entity.type
_entity.pdbx_description
1 polymer ?
#
loop_
_entity_poly.entity_id
_entity_poly.type
_entity_poly.pdbx_seq_one_letter_code
_entity_poly.pdbx_strand_id
1 'polypeptide(L)'
;MIFPFQVLTARKRKYVDIDEFKVQVCVCAFDLLYLNRAPLVSKQFAERRKLLKEHFEEIWMFATAVDTIDVNEVQLSLEYSIKGNCEGLMVKTLEVDATYEITRRSRNWLKLKGNYLSGCGDSLHLVVIGGYREIADPERGISLGFPHFVRIRDDKSAEMATTAQQLAHKSIGLWDDSWIAPS
;
A
#
# COMPACT_ATOMS: atom_id res chain seq x y z
N MET A 1 -16.54 -3.02 14.18
CA MET A 1 -15.43 -2.05 14.15
C MET A 1 -14.18 -2.77 13.66
N ILE A 2 -13.47 -2.25 12.66
CA ILE A 2 -12.25 -2.86 12.10
C ILE A 2 -11.05 -2.37 12.91
N PHE A 3 -10.23 -3.31 13.38
CA PHE A 3 -9.00 -3.01 14.13
C PHE A 3 -7.79 -2.78 13.20
N PRO A 4 -6.78 -2.00 13.63
CA PRO A 4 -5.55 -1.79 12.86
C PRO A 4 -4.79 -3.08 12.57
N PHE A 5 -4.04 -3.09 11.47
CA PHE A 5 -3.20 -4.23 11.07
C PHE A 5 -2.21 -4.66 12.16
N GLN A 6 -1.74 -3.74 13.01
CA GLN A 6 -0.85 -4.05 14.13
C GLN A 6 -1.48 -5.07 15.11
N VAL A 7 -2.79 -4.96 15.36
CA VAL A 7 -3.53 -5.91 16.22
C VAL A 7 -3.53 -7.31 15.60
N LEU A 8 -3.64 -7.40 14.27
CA LEU A 8 -3.54 -8.65 13.53
C LEU A 8 -2.15 -9.28 13.64
N THR A 9 -1.08 -8.47 13.55
CA THR A 9 0.30 -8.97 13.58
C THR A 9 0.75 -9.56 14.92
N ALA A 10 0.07 -9.21 16.02
CA ALA A 10 0.36 -9.73 17.35
C ALA A 10 -0.04 -11.20 17.55
N ARG A 11 -0.74 -11.82 16.57
CA ARG A 11 -1.13 -13.24 16.66
C ARG A 11 0.05 -14.18 16.50
N LYS A 12 0.01 -15.29 17.25
CA LYS A 12 0.94 -16.42 17.10
C LYS A 12 0.84 -16.97 15.67
N ARG A 13 2.00 -17.27 15.07
CA ARG A 13 2.11 -17.72 13.67
C ARG A 13 2.11 -19.25 13.49
N LYS A 14 2.39 -20.01 14.54
CA LYS A 14 2.52 -21.47 14.52
C LYS A 14 1.96 -22.07 15.81
N TYR A 15 1.46 -23.30 15.73
CA TYR A 15 0.99 -24.11 16.86
C TYR A 15 0.00 -23.35 17.77
N VAL A 16 -1.05 -22.79 17.15
CA VAL A 16 -2.09 -22.04 17.87
C VAL A 16 -3.25 -22.97 18.12
N ASP A 17 -3.58 -23.18 19.39
CA ASP A 17 -4.81 -23.85 19.76
C ASP A 17 -6.01 -22.96 19.45
N ILE A 18 -7.13 -23.54 19.02
CA ILE A 18 -8.34 -22.81 18.64
C ILE A 18 -8.89 -22.02 19.83
N ASP A 19 -8.69 -22.53 21.05
CA ASP A 19 -9.15 -21.88 22.27
C ASP A 19 -8.27 -20.68 22.71
N GLU A 20 -7.09 -20.48 22.09
CA GLU A 20 -6.20 -19.34 22.38
C GLU A 20 -6.50 -18.09 21.51
N PHE A 21 -7.54 -18.12 20.67
CA PHE A 21 -7.87 -16.99 19.79
C PHE A 21 -8.43 -15.79 20.57
N LYS A 22 -7.53 -14.89 20.97
CA LYS A 22 -7.90 -13.59 21.58
C LYS A 22 -8.40 -12.55 20.58
N VAL A 23 -8.10 -12.73 19.29
CA VAL A 23 -8.42 -11.77 18.22
C VAL A 23 -9.24 -12.47 17.15
N GLN A 24 -10.51 -12.11 17.05
CA GLN A 24 -11.40 -12.57 15.99
C GLN A 24 -10.98 -12.00 14.64
N VAL A 25 -11.15 -12.81 13.60
CA VAL A 25 -10.83 -12.44 12.22
C VAL A 25 -12.12 -12.41 11.43
N CYS A 26 -12.28 -11.39 10.61
CA CYS A 26 -13.23 -11.46 9.53
C CYS A 26 -12.49 -11.55 8.20
N VAL A 27 -12.96 -12.45 7.32
CA VAL A 27 -12.51 -12.55 5.94
C VAL A 27 -13.44 -11.72 5.09
N CYS A 28 -12.90 -10.67 4.47
CA CYS A 28 -13.61 -9.86 3.50
C CYS A 28 -13.35 -10.38 2.08
N ALA A 29 -14.26 -11.18 1.52
CA ALA A 29 -14.12 -11.76 0.19
C ALA A 29 -14.40 -10.72 -0.91
N PHE A 30 -13.54 -10.67 -1.94
CA PHE A 30 -13.61 -9.64 -3.00
C PHE A 30 -13.39 -10.16 -4.42
N ASP A 31 -12.95 -11.40 -4.61
CA ASP A 31 -12.75 -12.02 -5.94
C ASP A 31 -12.82 -13.56 -5.83
N LEU A 32 -13.04 -14.24 -6.96
CA LEU A 32 -13.09 -15.69 -7.07
C LEU A 32 -12.29 -16.14 -8.30
N LEU A 33 -11.22 -16.90 -8.07
CA LEU A 33 -10.26 -17.27 -9.14
C LEU A 33 -10.43 -18.71 -9.64
N TYR A 34 -11.12 -19.56 -8.88
CA TYR A 34 -11.30 -20.97 -9.18
C TYR A 34 -12.59 -21.47 -8.53
N LEU A 35 -13.39 -22.22 -9.28
CA LEU A 35 -14.66 -22.78 -8.80
C LEU A 35 -14.92 -24.11 -9.51
N ASN A 36 -15.37 -25.14 -8.77
CA ASN A 36 -15.81 -26.42 -9.33
C ASN A 36 -14.85 -27.04 -10.37
N ARG A 37 -13.57 -27.10 -10.01
CA ARG A 37 -12.47 -27.62 -10.85
C ARG A 37 -12.15 -26.78 -12.10
N ALA A 38 -12.71 -25.58 -12.23
CA ALA A 38 -12.49 -24.69 -13.36
C ALA A 38 -11.77 -23.39 -12.95
N PRO A 39 -10.68 -22.99 -13.64
CA PRO A 39 -10.07 -21.69 -13.44
C PRO A 39 -10.95 -20.57 -14.01
N LEU A 40 -11.05 -19.46 -13.28
CA LEU A 40 -11.84 -18.29 -13.68
C LEU A 40 -10.96 -17.09 -14.06
N VAL A 41 -9.63 -17.23 -14.04
CA VAL A 41 -8.67 -16.12 -14.27
C VAL A 41 -8.84 -15.43 -15.63
N SER A 42 -9.30 -16.16 -16.65
CA SER A 42 -9.59 -15.63 -17.99
C SER A 42 -10.97 -14.98 -18.13
N LYS A 43 -11.83 -15.09 -17.11
CA LYS A 43 -13.17 -14.49 -17.10
C LYS A 43 -13.12 -13.05 -16.63
N GLN A 44 -14.09 -12.25 -17.06
CA GLN A 44 -14.21 -10.85 -16.63
C GLN A 44 -14.56 -10.73 -15.15
N PHE A 45 -14.13 -9.65 -14.49
CA PHE A 45 -14.32 -9.48 -13.05
C PHE A 45 -15.80 -9.47 -12.66
N ALA A 46 -16.68 -8.91 -13.50
CA ALA A 46 -18.13 -8.95 -13.28
C ALA A 46 -18.65 -10.39 -13.10
N GLU A 47 -18.21 -11.32 -13.96
CA GLU A 47 -18.60 -12.72 -13.90
C GLU A 47 -18.01 -13.41 -12.67
N ARG A 48 -16.74 -13.19 -12.35
CA ARG A 48 -16.09 -13.75 -11.14
C ARG A 48 -16.77 -13.28 -9.87
N ARG A 49 -17.12 -12.00 -9.78
CA ARG A 49 -17.83 -11.41 -8.64
C ARG A 49 -19.26 -11.93 -8.52
N LYS A 50 -19.95 -12.16 -9.64
CA LYS A 50 -21.27 -12.80 -9.64
C LYS A 50 -21.18 -14.23 -9.10
N LEU A 51 -20.28 -15.04 -9.63
CA LEU A 51 -20.07 -16.43 -9.16
C LEU A 51 -19.69 -16.49 -7.68
N LEU A 52 -18.87 -15.54 -7.20
CA LEU A 52 -18.55 -15.39 -5.78
C LEU A 52 -19.79 -15.20 -4.91
N LYS A 53 -20.71 -14.31 -5.31
CA LYS A 53 -21.94 -14.05 -4.54
C LYS A 53 -22.96 -15.18 -4.64
N GLU A 54 -22.99 -15.90 -5.77
CA GLU A 54 -23.93 -17.01 -5.98
C GLU A 54 -23.54 -18.28 -5.22
N HIS A 55 -22.25 -18.54 -5.03
CA HIS A 55 -21.76 -19.82 -4.48
C HIS A 55 -21.28 -19.74 -3.02
N PHE A 56 -21.22 -18.54 -2.44
CA PHE A 56 -20.76 -18.34 -1.07
C PHE A 56 -21.84 -17.58 -0.28
N GLU A 57 -22.17 -18.10 0.90
CA GLU A 57 -23.10 -17.45 1.84
C GLU A 57 -22.39 -16.39 2.70
N GLU A 58 -23.18 -15.48 3.30
CA GLU A 58 -22.71 -14.35 4.13
C GLU A 58 -22.01 -14.74 5.46
N ILE A 59 -21.63 -16.00 5.64
CA ILE A 59 -20.67 -16.39 6.70
C ILE A 59 -19.33 -15.62 6.49
N TRP A 60 -19.09 -15.15 5.26
CA TRP A 60 -17.96 -14.34 4.82
C TRP A 60 -18.49 -12.94 4.50
N MET A 61 -17.90 -11.89 5.07
CA MET A 61 -18.28 -10.55 4.65
C MET A 61 -17.82 -10.34 3.22
N PHE A 62 -18.70 -9.91 2.32
CA PHE A 62 -18.26 -9.42 1.02
C PHE A 62 -17.69 -8.02 1.16
N ALA A 63 -16.65 -7.72 0.39
CA ALA A 63 -16.15 -6.35 0.29
C ALA A 63 -17.26 -5.43 -0.23
N THR A 64 -17.55 -4.36 0.53
CA THR A 64 -18.46 -3.30 0.09
C THR A 64 -17.97 -2.73 -1.23
N ALA A 65 -18.87 -2.66 -2.21
CA ALA A 65 -18.56 -2.23 -3.56
C ALA A 65 -19.68 -1.34 -4.11
N VAL A 66 -19.29 -0.36 -4.93
CA VAL A 66 -20.17 0.51 -5.69
C VAL A 66 -19.73 0.43 -7.14
N ASP A 67 -20.68 0.16 -8.04
CA ASP A 67 -20.45 0.17 -9.49
C ASP A 67 -20.87 1.53 -10.02
N THR A 68 -19.90 2.34 -10.46
CA THR A 68 -20.17 3.69 -10.91
C THR A 68 -19.13 4.16 -11.93
N ILE A 69 -19.55 5.14 -12.73
CA ILE A 69 -18.67 5.94 -13.60
C ILE A 69 -18.60 7.40 -13.13
N ASP A 70 -19.38 7.78 -12.12
CA ASP A 70 -19.42 9.14 -11.59
C ASP A 70 -18.28 9.34 -10.58
N VAL A 71 -17.43 10.32 -10.85
CA VAL A 71 -16.32 10.72 -9.99
C VAL A 71 -16.80 11.16 -8.60
N ASN A 72 -17.98 11.78 -8.51
CA ASN A 72 -18.55 12.21 -7.23
C ASN A 72 -18.91 11.02 -6.33
N GLU A 73 -19.48 9.95 -6.90
CA GLU A 73 -19.78 8.73 -6.16
C GLU A 73 -18.50 8.00 -5.72
N VAL A 74 -17.45 8.05 -6.53
CA VAL A 74 -16.13 7.53 -6.16
C VAL A 74 -15.56 8.31 -4.96
N GLN A 75 -15.65 9.64 -4.98
CA GLN A 75 -15.18 10.49 -3.88
C GLN A 75 -15.97 10.21 -2.58
N LEU A 76 -17.30 10.14 -2.65
CA LEU A 76 -18.14 9.80 -1.50
C LEU A 76 -17.80 8.40 -0.95
N SER A 77 -17.57 7.43 -1.83
CA SER A 77 -17.16 6.08 -1.44
C SER A 77 -15.78 6.07 -0.76
N LEU A 78 -14.85 6.91 -1.22
CA LEU A 78 -13.53 7.05 -0.61
C LEU A 78 -13.64 7.59 0.81
N GLU A 79 -14.39 8.66 1.01
CA GLU A 79 -14.63 9.24 2.33
C GLU A 79 -15.32 8.25 3.28
N TYR A 80 -16.30 7.50 2.78
CA TYR A 80 -16.96 6.44 3.54
C TYR A 80 -15.96 5.34 3.96
N SER A 81 -15.08 4.92 3.04
CA SER A 81 -14.07 3.90 3.33
C SER A 81 -13.09 4.34 4.42
N ILE A 82 -12.63 5.60 4.38
CA ILE A 82 -11.70 6.17 5.36
C ILE A 82 -12.38 6.26 6.73
N LYS A 83 -13.63 6.74 6.79
CA LYS A 83 -14.43 6.75 8.03
C LYS A 83 -14.65 5.35 8.61
N GLY A 84 -14.62 4.32 7.75
CA GLY A 84 -14.71 2.91 8.11
C GLY A 84 -13.40 2.25 8.55
N ASN A 85 -12.31 3.00 8.77
CA ASN A 85 -10.95 2.50 9.04
C ASN A 85 -10.34 1.68 7.89
N CYS A 86 -10.79 1.86 6.65
CA CYS A 86 -10.10 1.33 5.48
C CYS A 86 -9.03 2.31 4.99
N GLU A 87 -8.01 1.79 4.29
CA GLU A 87 -6.92 2.60 3.72
C GLU A 87 -7.39 3.46 2.53
N GLY A 88 -8.46 3.04 1.86
CA GLY A 88 -9.05 3.69 0.70
C GLY A 88 -9.85 2.71 -0.16
N LEU A 89 -9.89 2.96 -1.48
CA LEU A 89 -10.63 2.19 -2.46
C LEU A 89 -9.73 1.35 -3.38
N MET A 90 -10.29 0.22 -3.80
CA MET A 90 -9.80 -0.57 -4.93
C MET A 90 -10.73 -0.34 -6.11
N VAL A 91 -10.27 0.35 -7.15
CA VAL A 91 -11.01 0.57 -8.40
C VAL A 91 -10.66 -0.54 -9.37
N LYS A 92 -11.68 -1.23 -9.89
CA LYS A 92 -11.51 -2.38 -10.80
C LYS A 92 -12.37 -2.20 -12.04
N THR A 93 -11.81 -2.49 -13.21
CA THR A 93 -12.61 -2.65 -14.43
C THR A 93 -13.54 -3.86 -14.29
N LEU A 94 -14.77 -3.77 -14.81
CA LEU A 94 -15.79 -4.82 -14.67
C LEU A 94 -15.82 -5.78 -15.87
N GLU A 95 -15.84 -5.24 -17.09
CA GLU A 95 -16.15 -5.99 -18.32
C GLU A 95 -15.05 -5.97 -19.38
N VAL A 96 -14.38 -4.82 -19.57
CA VAL A 96 -13.31 -4.66 -20.56
C VAL A 96 -11.96 -4.73 -19.86
N ASP A 97 -11.06 -5.58 -20.38
CA ASP A 97 -9.74 -5.83 -19.80
C ASP A 97 -9.81 -6.07 -18.28
N ALA A 98 -10.78 -6.88 -17.84
CA ALA A 98 -11.09 -7.11 -16.43
C ALA A 98 -10.73 -8.54 -15.98
N THR A 99 -9.88 -9.23 -16.75
CA THR A 99 -9.35 -10.56 -16.40
C THR A 99 -8.36 -10.46 -15.23
N TYR A 100 -8.03 -11.60 -14.63
CA TYR A 100 -7.07 -11.67 -13.53
C TYR A 100 -5.65 -11.92 -14.06
N GLU A 101 -4.88 -10.85 -14.21
CA GLU A 101 -3.51 -10.90 -14.74
C GLU A 101 -2.47 -11.07 -13.62
N ILE A 102 -1.89 -12.26 -13.49
CA ILE A 102 -0.90 -12.59 -12.44
C ILE A 102 0.49 -12.03 -12.77
N THR A 103 0.86 -11.99 -14.05
CA THR A 103 2.25 -11.76 -14.50
C THR A 103 2.61 -10.30 -14.67
N ARG A 104 1.64 -9.39 -14.65
CA ARG A 104 1.85 -7.96 -14.88
C ARG A 104 1.13 -7.15 -13.82
N ARG A 105 1.78 -6.08 -13.35
CA ARG A 105 1.07 -5.00 -12.65
C ARG A 105 0.22 -4.26 -13.68
N SER A 106 -0.98 -4.77 -13.93
CA SER A 106 -1.92 -4.16 -14.87
C SER A 106 -2.55 -2.88 -14.30
N ARG A 107 -3.13 -2.06 -15.17
CA ARG A 107 -3.88 -0.86 -14.76
C ARG A 107 -5.35 -1.17 -14.43
N ASN A 108 -5.72 -2.44 -14.50
CA ASN A 108 -7.10 -2.89 -14.34
C ASN A 108 -7.55 -2.70 -12.88
N TRP A 109 -6.59 -2.73 -11.95
CA TRP A 109 -6.81 -2.57 -10.51
C TRP A 109 -6.00 -1.38 -9.99
N LEU A 110 -6.68 -0.31 -9.64
CA LEU A 110 -6.06 0.90 -9.11
C LEU A 110 -6.35 1.03 -7.62
N LYS A 111 -5.33 1.43 -6.86
CA LYS A 111 -5.46 1.70 -5.43
C LYS A 111 -5.59 3.20 -5.23
N LEU A 112 -6.75 3.65 -4.77
CA LEU A 112 -6.97 5.05 -4.41
C LEU A 112 -6.92 5.15 -2.88
N LYS A 113 -5.87 5.73 -2.35
CA LYS A 113 -5.67 5.88 -0.90
C LYS A 113 -5.94 7.31 -0.46
N GLY A 114 -6.43 7.49 0.76
CA GLY A 114 -6.77 8.81 1.31
C GLY A 114 -5.60 9.79 1.35
N ASN A 115 -4.36 9.28 1.50
CA ASN A 115 -3.15 10.10 1.51
C ASN A 115 -2.78 10.74 0.16
N TYR A 116 -3.49 10.41 -0.92
CA TYR A 116 -3.36 11.12 -2.21
C TYR A 116 -4.15 12.44 -2.26
N LEU A 117 -5.08 12.65 -1.32
CA LEU A 117 -5.76 13.93 -1.17
C LEU A 117 -4.80 14.92 -0.53
N SER A 118 -4.63 16.09 -1.15
CA SER A 118 -3.75 17.15 -0.63
C SER A 118 -4.14 17.50 0.81
N GLY A 119 -3.19 17.30 1.75
CA GLY A 119 -3.38 17.56 3.18
C GLY A 119 -3.79 16.35 4.04
N CYS A 120 -4.01 15.17 3.45
CA CYS A 120 -4.35 13.92 4.19
C CYS A 120 -3.17 12.94 4.35
N GLY A 121 -1.95 13.34 3.99
CA GLY A 121 -0.74 12.53 4.17
C GLY A 121 0.19 13.10 5.24
N ASP A 122 0.76 12.23 6.07
CA ASP A 122 1.82 12.62 7.01
C ASP A 122 3.01 13.19 6.22
N SER A 123 3.34 14.45 6.48
CA SER A 123 4.48 15.12 5.87
C SER A 123 5.66 15.08 6.83
N LEU A 124 6.76 14.46 6.40
CA LEU A 124 7.98 14.33 7.21
C LEU A 124 9.12 15.11 6.54
N HIS A 125 9.81 15.93 7.33
CA HIS A 125 11.06 16.57 6.91
C HIS A 125 12.22 15.68 7.36
N LEU A 126 12.93 15.10 6.38
CA LEU A 126 14.00 14.14 6.65
C LEU A 126 15.37 14.72 6.28
N VAL A 127 16.39 14.39 7.07
CA VAL A 127 17.80 14.71 6.78
C VAL A 127 18.51 13.43 6.38
N VAL A 128 19.20 13.44 5.25
CA VAL A 128 20.04 12.30 4.84
C VAL A 128 21.29 12.27 5.72
N ILE A 129 21.49 11.14 6.38
CA ILE A 129 22.61 10.91 7.32
C ILE A 129 23.63 9.90 6.77
N GLY A 130 23.39 9.32 5.60
CA GLY A 130 24.29 8.37 4.96
C GLY A 130 23.70 7.80 3.67
N GLY A 131 24.55 7.19 2.84
CA GLY A 131 24.17 6.50 1.61
C GLY A 131 25.06 5.28 1.38
N TYR A 132 24.52 4.22 0.79
CA TYR A 132 25.26 3.01 0.46
C TYR A 132 25.53 2.98 -1.04
N ARG A 133 26.79 2.81 -1.43
CA ARG A 133 27.15 2.46 -2.81
C ARG A 133 27.04 0.95 -2.94
N GLU A 134 25.97 0.45 -3.57
CA GLU A 134 25.97 -0.94 -4.01
C GLU A 134 27.06 -1.09 -5.09
N ILE A 135 27.99 -2.02 -4.88
CA ILE A 135 28.97 -2.41 -5.89
C ILE A 135 28.22 -3.31 -6.89
N ALA A 136 27.41 -2.70 -7.74
CA ALA A 136 26.75 -3.39 -8.84
C ALA A 136 26.60 -2.41 -10.00
N ASP A 137 27.51 -2.54 -10.96
CA ASP A 137 27.51 -1.85 -12.26
C ASP A 137 27.98 -0.37 -12.24
N PRO A 138 29.15 -0.03 -12.84
CA PRO A 138 29.65 1.34 -12.96
C PRO A 138 28.71 2.30 -13.72
N GLU A 139 27.76 1.78 -14.50
CA GLU A 139 26.78 2.57 -15.24
C GLU A 139 25.46 2.79 -14.46
N ARG A 140 25.26 2.12 -13.32
CA ARG A 140 24.05 2.27 -12.50
C ARG A 140 24.27 3.23 -11.34
N GLY A 141 23.39 4.23 -11.24
CA GLY A 141 23.46 5.30 -10.26
C GLY A 141 23.27 4.85 -8.79
N ILE A 142 23.36 5.81 -7.89
CA ILE A 142 23.26 5.57 -6.44
C ILE A 142 21.83 5.23 -6.04
N SER A 143 21.65 4.08 -5.37
CA SER A 143 20.39 3.70 -4.73
C SER A 143 20.32 4.32 -3.34
N LEU A 144 19.39 5.25 -3.13
CA LEU A 144 19.00 5.68 -1.79
C LEU A 144 18.00 4.65 -1.25
N GLY A 145 18.45 3.81 -0.32
CA GLY A 145 17.53 2.95 0.44
C GLY A 145 16.47 3.80 1.15
N PHE A 146 15.28 3.24 1.34
CA PHE A 146 14.20 3.93 2.07
C PHE A 146 14.73 4.47 3.41
N PRO A 147 14.53 5.77 3.70
CA PRO A 147 15.07 6.37 4.90
C PRO A 147 14.46 5.71 6.13
N HIS A 148 15.32 5.16 7.00
CA HIS A 148 14.89 4.67 8.29
C HIS A 148 14.75 5.88 9.23
N PHE A 149 13.61 5.98 9.90
CA PHE A 149 13.44 6.97 10.95
C PHE A 149 14.39 6.62 12.11
N VAL A 150 15.43 7.44 12.32
CA VAL A 150 16.43 7.21 13.37
C VAL A 150 16.08 7.96 14.64
N ARG A 151 15.84 9.28 14.53
CA ARG A 151 15.46 10.15 15.65
C ARG A 151 14.96 11.49 15.16
N ILE A 152 14.16 12.16 16.00
CA ILE A 152 13.88 13.59 15.86
C ILE A 152 15.15 14.34 16.30
N ARG A 153 15.51 15.39 15.56
CA ARG A 153 16.64 16.26 15.88
C ARG A 153 16.11 17.53 16.50
N ASP A 154 16.46 17.78 17.76
CA ASP A 154 16.10 19.03 18.44
C ASP A 154 16.95 20.22 17.96
N ASP A 155 18.06 19.93 17.29
CA ASP A 155 19.05 20.92 16.83
C ASP A 155 18.81 21.46 15.42
N LYS A 156 17.80 20.95 14.70
CA LYS A 156 17.48 21.39 13.33
C LYS A 156 15.98 21.57 13.13
N SER A 157 15.61 22.74 12.60
CA SER A 157 14.23 23.00 12.17
C SER A 157 13.93 22.42 10.79
N ALA A 158 12.65 22.26 10.48
CA ALA A 158 12.14 21.72 9.23
C ALA A 158 12.61 22.50 7.98
N GLU A 159 12.87 23.80 8.13
CA GLU A 159 13.33 24.71 7.08
C GLU A 159 14.83 24.54 6.74
N MET A 160 15.59 23.93 7.65
CA MET A 160 17.01 23.63 7.49
C MET A 160 17.26 22.26 6.84
N ALA A 161 16.21 21.61 6.33
CA ALA A 161 16.31 20.32 5.66
C ALA A 161 17.05 20.42 4.33
N THR A 162 17.91 19.44 4.05
CA THR A 162 18.62 19.36 2.77
C THR A 162 17.66 18.94 1.67
N THR A 163 17.64 19.66 0.55
CA THR A 163 16.70 19.39 -0.55
C THR A 163 17.14 18.20 -1.41
N ALA A 164 16.19 17.60 -2.14
CA ALA A 164 16.48 16.52 -3.08
C ALA A 164 17.51 16.93 -4.16
N GLN A 165 17.47 18.20 -4.61
CA GLN A 165 18.44 18.75 -5.56
C GLN A 165 19.84 18.87 -4.95
N GLN A 166 19.94 19.29 -3.69
CA GLN A 166 21.22 19.31 -2.96
C GLN A 166 21.77 17.90 -2.75
N LEU A 167 20.92 16.89 -2.53
CA LEU A 167 21.33 15.49 -2.41
C LEU A 167 21.84 14.90 -3.72
N ALA A 168 21.16 15.17 -4.84
CA ALA A 168 21.58 14.74 -6.16
C ALA A 168 22.96 15.31 -6.51
N HIS A 169 23.19 16.61 -6.25
CA HIS A 169 24.49 17.25 -6.45
C HIS A 169 25.60 16.70 -5.54
N LYS A 170 25.26 16.27 -4.32
CA LYS A 170 26.21 15.65 -3.38
C LYS A 170 26.55 14.20 -3.75
N SER A 171 25.63 13.47 -4.38
CA SER A 171 25.79 12.06 -4.72
C SER A 171 26.73 11.81 -5.91
N ILE A 172 26.96 12.81 -6.77
CA ILE A 172 27.84 12.73 -7.95
C ILE A 172 29.35 12.92 -7.65
N GLY A 173 29.76 12.90 -6.38
CA GLY A 173 31.18 12.72 -6.01
C GLY A 173 31.98 13.98 -5.68
N LEU A 174 31.34 15.10 -5.34
CA LEU A 174 32.00 16.23 -4.70
C LEU A 174 31.88 16.11 -3.18
N TRP A 175 32.67 15.22 -2.58
CA TRP A 175 32.84 15.15 -1.14
C TRP A 175 33.86 16.22 -0.73
N ASP A 176 33.45 17.16 0.12
CA ASP A 176 34.33 18.13 0.77
C ASP A 176 34.33 17.83 2.28
N ASP A 177 35.53 17.86 2.90
CA ASP A 177 35.75 17.53 4.30
C ASP A 177 35.12 18.54 5.28
N SER A 178 34.63 19.67 4.75
CA SER A 178 33.93 20.72 5.51
C SER A 178 32.57 20.29 6.11
N TRP A 179 32.06 19.10 5.77
CA TRP A 179 30.73 18.61 6.18
C TRP A 179 30.75 17.56 7.31
N ILE A 180 31.93 17.16 7.79
CA ILE A 180 32.05 16.28 8.96
C ILE A 180 31.86 17.17 10.20
N ALA A 181 30.75 16.96 10.92
CA ALA A 181 30.61 17.58 12.25
C ALA A 181 31.72 17.02 13.16
N PRO A 182 32.51 17.86 13.83
CA PRO A 182 33.57 17.38 14.71
C PRO A 182 32.97 16.53 15.84
N SER A 183 33.68 15.44 16.16
CA SER A 183 33.37 14.48 17.22
C SER A 183 33.31 15.10 18.61
#